data_AF-A0A0N0KJ68-F1
#
_entry.id   AF-A0A0N0KJ68-F1
#
_cell.length_a   1.000
_cell.length_b   1.000
_cell.length_c   1.000
_cell.angle_alpha   90.00
_cell.angle_beta   90.00
_cell.angle_gamma   90.00
#
_symmetry.space_group_name_H-M   'P 1'
#
loop_
_entity.id
_entity.type
_entity.pdbx_description
1 polymer ?
#
loop_
_entity_poly.entity_id
_entity_poly.type
_entity_poly.pdbx_seq_one_letter_code
_entity_poly.pdbx_strand_id
1 'polypeptide(L)'
;MTRTVFPYAAQDVSALARALNRELDAQGHKLGHVEMLNLLARSAGFRNFQHFRAQHEAGDRLARAPEPAPVIDHQRIERVARHFDAAGSLLRWPSKASHAELGLWVLWSRIPRGRELSEKQLTALLAGHHNFGDHALLRRALCDHGLMTRRPDGRIYRRIEQRPPAEALALIRHLAPRLAA
;
A
#
# COMPACT_ATOMS: atom_id res chain seq x y z
N MET A 1 -10.14 -7.39 18.38
CA MET A 1 -10.86 -6.13 18.06
C MET A 1 -10.45 -5.11 19.10
N THR A 2 -9.65 -4.10 18.74
CA THR A 2 -9.25 -3.02 19.65
C THR A 2 -10.49 -2.18 20.03
N ARG A 3 -10.66 -1.88 21.32
CA ARG A 3 -11.79 -1.08 21.82
C ARG A 3 -11.59 0.39 21.42
N THR A 4 -12.41 0.89 20.50
CA THR A 4 -12.40 2.31 20.13
C THR A 4 -13.18 3.12 21.16
N VAL A 5 -12.56 4.14 21.74
CA VAL A 5 -13.19 5.06 22.70
C VAL A 5 -13.51 6.35 21.96
N PHE A 6 -14.77 6.76 21.97
CA PHE A 6 -15.22 8.01 21.37
C PHE A 6 -15.59 8.99 22.48
N PRO A 7 -15.11 10.24 22.45
CA PRO A 7 -15.59 11.27 23.36
C PRO A 7 -17.08 11.52 23.10
N TYR A 8 -17.88 11.59 24.17
CA TYR A 8 -19.29 11.94 24.09
C TYR A 8 -19.49 13.31 24.73
N ALA A 9 -20.03 14.26 23.97
CA ALA A 9 -20.34 15.61 24.43
C ALA A 9 -21.77 15.97 24.04
N ALA A 10 -22.50 16.57 24.97
CA ALA A 10 -23.81 17.15 24.74
C ALA A 10 -23.72 18.67 24.93
N GLN A 11 -24.23 19.42 23.96
CA GLN A 11 -24.20 20.89 24.01
C GLN A 11 -25.10 21.46 25.12
N ASP A 12 -26.22 20.79 25.41
CA ASP A 12 -27.14 21.11 26.50
C ASP A 12 -27.48 19.83 27.29
N VAL A 13 -26.88 19.70 28.48
CA VAL A 13 -27.07 18.55 29.37
C VAL A 13 -28.50 18.50 29.94
N SER A 14 -29.16 19.65 30.12
CA SER A 14 -30.52 19.69 30.66
C SER A 14 -31.55 19.24 29.63
N ALA A 15 -31.42 19.69 28.37
CA ALA A 15 -32.23 19.21 27.26
C ALA A 15 -32.03 17.71 27.00
N LEU A 16 -30.77 17.24 27.09
CA LEU A 16 -30.42 15.82 27.03
C LEU A 16 -31.18 15.01 28.07
N ALA A 17 -31.09 15.40 29.35
CA ALA A 17 -31.74 14.67 30.44
C ALA A 17 -33.26 14.56 30.25
N ARG A 18 -33.92 15.65 29.80
CA ARG A 18 -35.37 15.63 29.49
C ARG A 18 -35.71 14.70 28.33
N ALA A 19 -34.90 14.70 27.27
CA ALA A 19 -35.11 13.81 26.12
C ALA A 19 -34.93 12.34 26.49
N LEU A 20 -33.88 12.03 27.27
CA LEU A 20 -33.63 10.67 27.77
C LEU A 20 -34.77 10.16 28.64
N ASN A 21 -35.24 10.95 29.60
CA ASN A 21 -36.36 10.54 30.46
C ASN A 21 -37.61 10.22 29.64
N ARG A 22 -37.98 11.07 28.68
CA ARG A 22 -39.15 10.82 27.83
C ARG A 22 -39.02 9.54 26.99
N GLU A 23 -37.85 9.29 26.39
CA GLU A 23 -37.64 8.07 25.61
C GLU A 23 -37.58 6.81 26.50
N LEU A 24 -37.01 6.91 27.70
CA LEU A 24 -36.98 5.81 28.67
C LEU A 24 -38.38 5.49 29.19
N ASP A 25 -39.20 6.49 29.51
CA ASP A 25 -40.59 6.30 29.95
C ASP A 25 -41.45 5.66 28.86
N ALA A 26 -41.18 5.98 27.59
CA ALA A 26 -41.86 5.36 26.44
C ALA A 26 -41.46 3.89 26.24
N GLN A 27 -40.27 3.51 26.70
CA GLN A 27 -39.73 2.16 26.60
C GLN A 27 -40.17 1.40 27.85
N GLY A 28 -41.35 0.77 27.82
CA GLY A 28 -41.92 -0.01 28.93
C GLY A 28 -41.13 -1.27 29.35
N HIS A 29 -39.85 -1.34 29.02
CA HIS A 29 -38.92 -2.44 29.27
C HIS A 29 -37.49 -1.94 29.44
N LYS A 30 -36.60 -2.79 29.96
CA LYS A 30 -35.18 -2.47 30.11
C LYS A 30 -34.47 -2.47 28.74
N LEU A 31 -33.84 -1.34 28.40
CA LEU A 31 -33.04 -1.22 27.18
C LEU A 31 -31.79 -2.12 27.20
N GLY A 32 -31.51 -2.76 26.07
CA GLY A 32 -30.24 -3.41 25.79
C GLY A 32 -29.12 -2.40 25.50
N HIS A 33 -27.89 -2.90 25.37
CA HIS A 33 -26.71 -2.04 25.17
C HIS A 33 -26.77 -1.21 23.86
N VAL A 34 -27.15 -1.84 22.75
CA VAL A 34 -27.24 -1.16 21.44
C VAL A 34 -28.34 -0.12 21.43
N GLU A 35 -29.46 -0.40 22.09
CA GLU A 35 -30.57 0.55 22.21
C GLU A 35 -30.17 1.77 23.03
N MET A 36 -29.45 1.57 24.13
CA MET A 36 -28.85 2.64 24.92
C MET A 36 -27.86 3.47 24.09
N LEU A 37 -26.99 2.84 23.29
CA LEU A 37 -26.06 3.57 22.41
C LEU A 37 -26.80 4.40 21.35
N ASN A 38 -27.88 3.88 20.79
CA ASN A 38 -28.69 4.60 19.81
C ASN A 38 -29.46 5.77 20.45
N LEU A 39 -29.99 5.58 21.66
CA LEU A 39 -30.62 6.63 22.46
C LEU A 39 -29.65 7.79 22.73
N LEU A 40 -28.45 7.47 23.23
CA LEU A 40 -27.40 8.47 23.47
C LEU A 40 -27.01 9.20 22.17
N ALA A 41 -26.79 8.47 21.08
CA ALA A 41 -26.44 9.07 19.79
C ALA A 41 -27.53 10.03 19.26
N ARG A 42 -28.82 9.65 19.36
CA ARG A 42 -29.95 10.51 18.97
C ARG A 42 -30.02 11.80 19.78
N SER A 43 -29.80 11.68 21.09
CA SER A 43 -29.83 12.84 21.97
C SER A 43 -28.70 13.85 21.71
N ALA A 44 -27.61 13.41 21.08
CA ALA A 44 -26.52 14.25 20.60
C ALA A 44 -26.69 14.70 19.13
N GLY A 45 -27.85 14.46 18.50
CA GLY A 45 -28.16 14.89 17.13
C GLY A 45 -27.75 13.91 16.01
N PHE A 46 -27.37 12.68 16.34
CA PHE A 46 -27.01 11.65 15.37
C PHE A 46 -28.15 10.66 15.14
N ARG A 47 -28.32 10.12 13.92
CA ARG A 47 -29.41 9.17 13.63
C ARG A 47 -29.37 7.89 14.48
N ASN A 48 -28.17 7.39 14.78
CA ASN A 48 -27.89 6.20 15.57
C ASN A 48 -26.40 6.14 15.93
N PHE A 49 -25.97 5.10 16.66
CA PHE A 49 -24.58 4.95 17.08
C PHE A 49 -23.60 4.75 15.92
N GLN A 50 -24.02 4.10 14.83
CA GLN A 50 -23.17 3.95 13.63
C GLN A 50 -22.90 5.30 12.96
N HIS A 51 -23.91 6.18 12.90
CA HIS A 51 -23.76 7.54 12.40
C HIS A 51 -22.82 8.37 13.29
N PHE A 52 -22.99 8.29 14.62
CA PHE A 52 -22.10 8.93 15.59
C PHE A 52 -20.64 8.49 15.42
N ARG A 53 -20.43 7.17 15.32
CA ARG A 53 -19.11 6.57 15.11
C ARG A 53 -18.48 6.99 13.78
N ALA A 54 -19.23 6.93 12.68
CA ALA A 54 -18.73 7.29 11.36
C ALA A 54 -18.31 8.77 11.27
N GLN A 55 -19.06 9.67 11.93
CA GLN A 55 -18.71 11.10 12.02
C GLN A 55 -17.41 11.32 12.79
N HIS A 56 -17.23 10.68 13.95
CA HIS A 56 -15.99 10.79 14.73
C HIS A 56 -14.79 10.21 13.98
N GLU A 57 -14.93 9.01 13.41
CA GLU A 57 -13.84 8.39 12.63
C GLU A 57 -13.48 9.23 11.38
N ALA A 58 -14.46 9.92 10.77
CA ALA A 58 -14.19 10.85 9.69
C ALA A 58 -13.44 12.10 10.18
N GLY A 59 -13.85 12.68 11.30
CA GLY A 59 -13.15 13.80 11.95
C GLY A 59 -11.70 13.45 12.28
N ASP A 60 -11.46 12.29 12.90
CA ASP A 60 -10.11 11.81 13.22
C ASP A 60 -9.24 11.62 11.99
N ARG A 61 -9.82 11.10 10.88
CA ARG A 61 -9.10 10.97 9.60
C ARG A 61 -8.74 12.32 9.00
N LEU A 62 -9.62 13.31 9.11
CA LEU A 62 -9.38 14.66 8.58
C LEU A 62 -8.37 15.45 9.43
N ALA A 63 -8.40 15.25 10.75
CA ALA A 63 -7.46 15.89 11.68
C ALA A 63 -6.06 15.26 11.64
N ARG A 64 -5.95 13.99 11.24
CA ARG A 64 -4.67 13.31 11.07
C ARG A 64 -3.90 13.97 9.93
N ALA A 65 -2.79 14.62 10.27
CA ALA A 65 -1.85 15.12 9.27
C ALA A 65 -1.41 13.96 8.36
N PRO A 66 -1.27 14.19 7.04
CA PRO A 66 -0.72 13.18 6.14
C PRO A 66 0.64 12.75 6.68
N GLU A 67 0.89 11.44 6.71
CA GLU A 67 2.19 10.92 7.12
C GLU A 67 3.29 11.57 6.26
N PRO A 68 4.40 12.02 6.87
CA PRO A 68 5.48 12.64 6.12
C PRO A 68 5.96 11.66 5.05
N ALA A 69 6.20 12.18 3.85
CA ALA A 69 6.72 11.37 2.76
C ALA A 69 8.03 10.69 3.20
N PRO A 70 8.25 9.43 2.82
CA PRO A 70 9.50 8.74 3.17
C PRO A 70 10.69 9.52 2.63
N VAL A 71 11.72 9.70 3.47
CA VAL A 71 12.97 10.33 3.06
C VAL A 71 13.64 9.45 2.01
N ILE A 72 13.98 10.04 0.86
CA ILE A 72 14.60 9.34 -0.27
C ILE A 72 16.13 9.53 -0.20
N ASP A 73 16.90 8.44 -0.15
CA ASP A 73 18.36 8.51 -0.24
C ASP A 73 18.79 8.67 -1.72
N HIS A 74 18.99 9.93 -2.12
CA HIS A 74 19.44 10.26 -3.47
C HIS A 74 20.85 9.74 -3.79
N GLN A 75 21.75 9.63 -2.81
CA GLN A 75 23.11 9.10 -3.05
C GLN A 75 23.05 7.61 -3.38
N ARG A 76 22.19 6.85 -2.69
CA ARG A 76 21.95 5.45 -3.01
C ARG A 76 21.38 5.30 -4.42
N ILE A 77 20.39 6.11 -4.80
CA ILE A 77 19.81 6.07 -6.15
C ILE A 77 20.89 6.33 -7.20
N GLU A 78 21.72 7.36 -7.02
CA GLU A 78 22.80 7.69 -7.95
C GLU A 78 23.79 6.52 -8.11
N ARG A 79 24.19 5.89 -6.99
CA ARG A 79 25.09 4.72 -7.01
C ARG A 79 24.47 3.53 -7.74
N VAL A 80 23.17 3.28 -7.57
CA VAL A 80 22.48 2.19 -8.29
C VAL A 80 22.32 2.54 -9.77
N ALA A 81 22.00 3.79 -10.11
CA ALA A 81 21.85 4.23 -11.50
C ALA A 81 23.12 4.01 -12.34
N ARG A 82 24.31 4.08 -11.73
CA ARG A 82 25.61 3.78 -12.38
C ARG A 82 25.79 2.30 -12.77
N HIS A 83 24.94 1.40 -12.28
CA HIS A 83 24.92 0.00 -12.73
C HIS A 83 24.18 -0.19 -14.05
N PHE A 84 23.48 0.84 -14.54
CA PHE A 84 22.74 0.79 -15.79
C PHE A 84 23.47 1.58 -16.88
N ASP A 85 23.51 1.00 -18.09
CA ASP A 85 24.08 1.66 -19.26
C ASP A 85 23.17 2.76 -19.84
N ALA A 86 23.58 3.29 -20.99
CA ALA A 86 22.86 4.33 -21.71
C ALA A 86 21.48 3.86 -22.24
N ALA A 87 21.33 2.57 -22.57
CA ALA A 87 20.06 1.95 -22.96
C ALA A 87 19.21 1.52 -21.74
N GLY A 88 19.71 1.78 -20.53
CA GLY A 88 19.07 1.37 -19.29
C GLY A 88 19.19 -0.14 -19.03
N SER A 89 20.10 -0.87 -19.66
CA SER A 89 20.37 -2.27 -19.33
C SER A 89 21.33 -2.40 -18.15
N LEU A 90 21.07 -3.37 -17.28
CA LEU A 90 21.90 -3.62 -16.10
C LEU A 90 23.25 -4.22 -16.52
N LEU A 91 24.33 -3.46 -16.36
CA LEU A 91 25.69 -3.83 -16.80
C LEU A 91 26.22 -5.06 -16.07
N ARG A 92 25.99 -5.13 -14.75
CA ARG A 92 26.45 -6.21 -13.87
C ARG A 92 25.52 -6.35 -12.68
N TRP A 93 25.52 -7.53 -12.07
CA TRP A 93 24.81 -7.76 -10.82
C TRP A 93 25.45 -6.96 -9.66
N PRO A 94 24.70 -6.11 -8.94
CA PRO A 94 25.25 -5.38 -7.79
C PRO A 94 25.62 -6.33 -6.64
N SER A 95 26.81 -6.15 -6.06
CA SER A 95 27.27 -6.97 -4.92
C SER A 95 26.51 -6.68 -3.62
N LYS A 96 26.03 -5.44 -3.45
CA LYS A 96 25.23 -5.05 -2.27
C LYS A 96 23.76 -5.43 -2.48
N ALA A 97 23.20 -6.23 -1.57
CA ALA A 97 21.81 -6.70 -1.64
C ALA A 97 20.81 -5.56 -1.84
N SER A 98 20.99 -4.46 -1.11
CA SER A 98 20.09 -3.29 -1.19
C SER A 98 20.17 -2.57 -2.55
N HIS A 99 21.29 -2.67 -3.27
CA HIS A 99 21.40 -2.17 -4.65
C HIS A 99 20.79 -3.15 -5.65
N ALA A 100 21.00 -4.45 -5.44
CA ALA A 100 20.40 -5.49 -6.26
C ALA A 100 18.87 -5.42 -6.22
N GLU A 101 18.28 -5.24 -5.03
CA GLU A 101 16.84 -5.05 -4.86
C GLU A 101 16.29 -3.86 -5.67
N LEU A 102 16.94 -2.69 -5.59
CA LEU A 102 16.55 -1.52 -6.39
C LEU A 102 16.66 -1.79 -7.90
N GLY A 103 17.70 -2.52 -8.32
CA GLY A 103 17.85 -2.96 -9.70
C GLY A 103 16.74 -3.91 -10.15
N LEU A 104 16.31 -4.83 -9.28
CA LEU A 104 15.19 -5.74 -9.56
C LEU A 104 13.88 -5.00 -9.75
N TRP A 105 13.62 -3.93 -8.99
CA TRP A 105 12.44 -3.09 -9.21
C TRP A 105 12.43 -2.42 -10.58
N VAL A 106 13.59 -2.01 -11.09
CA VAL A 106 13.72 -1.48 -12.45
C VAL A 106 13.38 -2.56 -13.48
N LEU A 107 13.91 -3.77 -13.34
CA LEU A 107 13.58 -4.89 -14.23
C LEU A 107 12.09 -5.26 -14.16
N TRP A 108 11.55 -5.38 -12.94
CA TRP A 108 10.12 -5.64 -12.70
C TRP A 108 9.22 -4.62 -13.37
N SER A 109 9.62 -3.34 -13.40
CA SER A 109 8.83 -2.28 -14.03
C SER A 109 8.60 -2.51 -15.54
N ARG A 110 9.53 -3.20 -16.20
CA ARG A 110 9.54 -3.49 -17.65
C ARG A 110 8.78 -4.77 -18.02
N ILE A 111 8.46 -5.60 -17.03
CA ILE A 111 7.70 -6.84 -17.25
C ILE A 111 6.22 -6.49 -17.49
N PRO A 112 5.56 -7.00 -18.53
CA PRO A 112 4.15 -6.70 -18.80
C PRO A 112 3.23 -6.97 -17.61
N ARG A 113 2.33 -6.03 -17.35
CA ARG A 113 1.32 -6.16 -16.29
C ARG A 113 0.25 -7.16 -16.69
N GLY A 114 -0.25 -7.92 -15.71
CA GLY A 114 -1.40 -8.82 -15.90
C GLY A 114 -1.18 -9.99 -16.88
N ARG A 115 0.06 -10.22 -17.36
CA ARG A 115 0.36 -11.26 -18.34
C ARG A 115 1.12 -12.42 -17.69
N GLU A 116 0.71 -13.64 -18.03
CA GLU A 116 1.52 -14.83 -17.79
C GLU A 116 2.61 -14.94 -18.86
N LEU A 117 3.85 -15.17 -18.42
CA LEU A 117 5.01 -15.36 -19.30
C LEU A 117 5.52 -16.78 -19.13
N SER A 118 5.79 -17.44 -20.25
CA SER A 118 6.59 -18.66 -20.21
C SER A 118 8.02 -18.35 -19.78
N GLU A 119 8.75 -19.35 -19.30
CA GLU A 119 10.18 -19.24 -19.03
C GLU A 119 10.96 -18.64 -20.21
N LYS A 120 10.67 -19.10 -21.45
CA LYS A 120 11.32 -18.61 -22.66
C LYS A 120 11.01 -17.14 -22.92
N GLN A 121 9.75 -16.74 -22.75
CA GLN A 121 9.33 -15.34 -22.92
C GLN A 121 9.97 -14.42 -21.88
N LEU A 122 10.01 -14.84 -20.62
CA LEU A 122 10.66 -14.07 -19.56
C LEU A 122 12.17 -13.97 -19.78
N THR A 123 12.80 -15.07 -20.20
CA THR A 123 14.24 -15.07 -20.54
C THR A 123 14.54 -14.11 -21.68
N ALA A 124 13.77 -14.16 -22.77
CA ALA A 124 13.94 -13.24 -23.90
C ALA A 124 13.72 -11.77 -23.49
N LEU A 125 12.73 -11.49 -22.64
CA LEU A 125 12.50 -10.14 -22.10
C LEU A 125 13.69 -9.66 -21.27
N LEU A 126 14.18 -10.50 -20.36
CA LEU A 126 15.29 -10.11 -19.48
C LEU A 126 16.59 -9.93 -20.27
N ALA A 127 16.81 -10.69 -21.34
CA ALA A 127 17.97 -10.55 -22.24
C ALA A 127 18.16 -9.12 -22.75
N GLY A 128 17.06 -8.42 -23.06
CA GLY A 128 17.10 -7.03 -23.52
C GLY A 128 17.33 -5.98 -22.42
N HIS A 129 17.53 -6.40 -21.17
CA HIS A 129 17.60 -5.50 -20.01
C HIS A 129 18.83 -5.72 -19.11
N HIS A 130 19.77 -6.56 -19.52
CA HIS A 130 21.05 -6.75 -18.81
C HIS A 130 22.16 -7.26 -19.74
N ASN A 131 23.43 -7.05 -19.36
CA ASN A 131 24.59 -7.32 -20.23
C ASN A 131 25.53 -8.41 -19.69
N PHE A 132 25.19 -9.08 -18.58
CA PHE A 132 26.04 -10.11 -17.95
C PHE A 132 25.60 -11.56 -18.23
N GLY A 133 24.54 -11.77 -19.02
CA GLY A 133 24.14 -13.08 -19.55
C GLY A 133 23.47 -14.06 -18.58
N ASP A 134 23.42 -13.77 -17.28
CA ASP A 134 22.77 -14.66 -16.29
C ASP A 134 21.30 -14.30 -16.05
N HIS A 135 20.46 -14.77 -16.96
CA HIS A 135 19.01 -14.62 -16.91
C HIS A 135 18.38 -15.44 -15.77
N ALA A 136 18.99 -16.58 -15.42
CA ALA A 136 18.47 -17.48 -14.40
C ALA A 136 18.58 -16.84 -13.02
N LEU A 137 19.69 -16.14 -12.74
CA LEU A 137 19.87 -15.31 -11.55
C LEU A 137 18.74 -14.29 -11.42
N LEU A 138 18.45 -13.53 -12.48
CA LEU A 138 17.41 -12.50 -12.47
C LEU A 138 16.01 -13.08 -12.20
N ARG A 139 15.64 -14.17 -12.88
CA ARG A 139 14.34 -14.84 -12.66
C ARG A 139 14.20 -15.33 -11.22
N ARG A 140 15.24 -15.95 -10.68
CA ARG A 140 15.25 -16.43 -9.30
C ARG A 140 15.11 -15.26 -8.33
N ALA A 141 15.94 -14.23 -8.49
CA ALA A 141 15.93 -13.07 -7.62
C ALA A 141 14.59 -12.31 -7.64
N LEU A 142 13.94 -12.18 -8.81
CA LEU A 142 12.59 -11.59 -8.92
C LEU A 142 11.54 -12.39 -8.14
N CYS A 143 11.62 -13.72 -8.13
CA CYS A 143 10.73 -14.55 -7.31
C CYS A 143 11.06 -14.49 -5.82
N ASP A 144 12.35 -14.57 -5.47
CA ASP A 144 12.80 -14.59 -4.08
C ASP A 144 12.46 -13.27 -3.35
N HIS A 145 12.46 -12.15 -4.08
CA HIS A 145 12.03 -10.84 -3.55
C HIS A 145 10.52 -10.60 -3.63
N GLY A 146 9.72 -11.61 -3.98
CA GLY A 146 8.26 -11.48 -4.07
C GLY A 146 7.79 -10.47 -5.12
N LEU A 147 8.59 -10.23 -6.16
CA LEU A 147 8.23 -9.35 -7.29
C LEU A 147 7.49 -10.13 -8.39
N MET A 148 7.70 -11.45 -8.44
CA MET A 148 7.05 -12.36 -9.36
C MET A 148 6.68 -13.68 -8.67
N THR A 149 5.60 -14.31 -9.13
CA THR A 149 5.33 -15.72 -8.83
C THR A 149 5.79 -16.61 -9.98
N ARG A 150 6.11 -17.85 -9.65
CA ARG A 150 6.33 -18.93 -10.61
C ARG A 150 5.43 -20.11 -10.26
N ARG A 151 4.86 -20.79 -11.25
CA ARG A 151 4.18 -22.07 -11.02
C ARG A 151 5.17 -23.11 -10.50
N PRO A 152 4.72 -24.13 -9.74
CA PRO A 152 5.60 -25.18 -9.22
C PRO A 152 6.36 -25.94 -10.31
N ASP A 153 5.79 -26.06 -11.51
CA ASP A 153 6.43 -26.66 -12.68
C ASP A 153 7.53 -25.77 -13.30
N GLY A 154 7.71 -24.54 -12.82
CA GLY A 154 8.70 -23.57 -13.28
C GLY A 154 8.42 -22.95 -14.64
N ARG A 155 7.32 -23.33 -15.32
CA ARG A 155 7.08 -22.98 -16.73
C ARG A 155 6.44 -21.62 -16.92
N ILE A 156 5.64 -21.20 -15.94
CA ILE A 156 4.85 -19.97 -16.01
C ILE A 156 5.27 -19.01 -14.89
N TYR A 157 5.50 -17.77 -15.28
CA TYR A 157 5.84 -16.65 -14.41
C TYR A 157 4.76 -15.58 -14.50
N ARG A 158 4.46 -14.92 -13.39
CA ARG A 158 3.52 -13.81 -13.35
C ARG A 158 4.07 -12.69 -12.47
N ARG A 159 4.00 -11.47 -12.98
CA ARG A 159 4.32 -10.25 -12.22
C ARG A 159 3.33 -10.11 -11.05
N ILE A 160 3.82 -9.86 -9.84
CA ILE A 160 2.99 -9.45 -8.71
C ILE A 160 2.82 -7.94 -8.82
N GLU A 161 1.56 -7.48 -8.92
CA GLU A 161 1.25 -6.05 -8.96
C GLU A 161 1.31 -5.47 -7.55
N GLN A 162 2.22 -4.54 -7.34
CA GLN A 162 2.45 -3.88 -6.06
C GLN A 162 3.12 -2.53 -6.26
N ARG A 163 3.03 -1.66 -5.26
CA ARG A 163 3.66 -0.33 -5.32
C ARG A 163 5.15 -0.44 -5.02
N PRO A 164 6.05 -0.01 -5.92
CA PRO A 164 7.48 0.03 -5.60
C PRO A 164 7.75 1.02 -4.45
N PRO A 165 8.77 0.74 -3.62
CA PRO A 165 9.27 1.69 -2.62
C PRO A 165 9.63 3.04 -3.25
N ALA A 166 9.67 4.11 -2.44
CA ALA A 166 9.90 5.48 -2.93
C ALA A 166 11.22 5.61 -3.71
N GLU A 167 12.32 5.00 -3.22
CA GLU A 167 13.61 4.99 -3.92
C GLU A 167 13.55 4.23 -5.25
N ALA A 168 12.85 3.10 -5.28
CA ALA A 168 12.65 2.32 -6.51
C ALA A 168 11.85 3.11 -7.55
N LEU A 169 10.77 3.78 -7.14
CA LEU A 169 10.00 4.67 -8.01
C LEU A 169 10.86 5.81 -8.57
N ALA A 170 11.69 6.44 -7.74
CA ALA A 170 12.58 7.50 -8.16
C ALA A 170 13.63 7.00 -9.17
N LEU A 171 14.23 5.83 -8.93
CA LEU A 171 15.18 5.21 -9.85
C LEU A 171 14.51 4.82 -11.19
N ILE A 172 13.32 4.21 -11.16
CA ILE A 172 12.55 3.87 -12.36
C ILE A 172 12.29 5.12 -13.21
N ARG A 173 11.86 6.22 -12.58
CA ARG A 173 11.63 7.51 -13.26
C ARG A 173 12.91 8.08 -13.86
N HIS A 174 14.03 8.01 -13.13
CA HIS A 174 15.31 8.48 -13.62
C HIS A 174 15.81 7.70 -14.85
N LEU A 175 15.55 6.39 -14.90
CA LEU A 175 15.97 5.53 -16.01
C LEU A 175 14.97 5.45 -17.17
N ALA A 176 13.71 5.88 -16.98
CA ALA A 176 12.68 5.80 -18.00
C ALA A 176 13.06 6.45 -19.36
N PRO A 177 13.73 7.63 -19.41
CA PRO A 177 14.16 8.21 -20.68
C PRO A 177 15.14 7.35 -21.47
N ARG A 178 15.94 6.52 -20.80
CA ARG A 178 16.96 5.65 -21.43
C ARG A 178 16.35 4.49 -22.22
N LEU A 179 15.09 4.13 -21.94
CA LEU A 179 14.36 3.07 -22.64
C LEU A 179 13.65 3.57 -23.90
N ALA A 180 13.47 4.88 -24.03
CA ALA A 180 12.78 5.51 -25.16
C ALA A 180 13.74 6.01 -26.25
N ALA A 181 15.05 5.96 -25.99
CA ALA A 181 16.13 6.31 -26.90
C ALA A 181 16.68 5.06 -27.60
#